data_AF-A0A968QTL3-F1
#
_entry.id   AF-A0A968QTL3-F1
#
_cell.length_a   1.000
_cell.length_b   1.000
_cell.length_c   1.000
_cell.angle_alpha   90.00
_cell.angle_beta   90.00
_cell.angle_gamma   90.00
#
_symmetry.space_group_name_H-M   'P 1'
#
loop_
_entity.id
_entity.type
_entity.pdbx_description
1 polymer ?
#
loop_
_entity_poly.entity_id
_entity_poly.type
_entity_poly.pdbx_seq_one_letter_code
_entity_poly.pdbx_strand_id
1 'polypeptide(L)'
;MTANRRWPWAALLFLLACGGAGAQDIGALNPKPLPPLANPDDPSTPAKELFARKSAPAAMQPRTIGFYSHGCLAGGVALPVNGPAWQVMRLSRNRNWGHPELIALL
;
A
#
# COMPACT_ATOMS: atom_id res chain seq x y z
N MET A 1 1.61 -52.55 37.44
CA MET A 1 2.17 -51.18 37.38
C MET A 1 1.52 -50.47 36.21
N THR A 2 0.60 -49.55 36.52
CA THR A 2 -0.43 -49.00 35.62
C THR A 2 0.06 -47.75 34.89
N ALA A 3 0.11 -47.80 33.56
CA ALA A 3 0.47 -46.66 32.72
C ALA A 3 -0.69 -45.64 32.67
N ASN A 4 -0.47 -44.47 33.26
CA ASN A 4 -1.47 -43.42 33.49
C ASN A 4 -1.69 -42.58 32.22
N ARG A 5 -2.71 -42.93 31.44
CA ARG A 5 -3.15 -42.27 30.19
C ARG A 5 -3.98 -41.02 30.51
N ARG A 6 -3.33 -39.89 30.82
CA ARG A 6 -4.00 -38.61 31.17
C ARG A 6 -3.71 -37.42 30.22
N TRP A 7 -3.00 -37.63 29.11
CA TRP A 7 -2.55 -36.53 28.24
C TRP A 7 -3.54 -35.95 27.20
N PRO A 8 -4.68 -36.55 26.78
CA PRO A 8 -5.41 -35.98 25.64
C PRO A 8 -6.16 -34.67 25.97
N TRP A 9 -6.53 -34.44 27.23
CA TRP A 9 -7.37 -33.30 27.62
C TRP A 9 -6.59 -31.99 27.78
N ALA A 10 -5.33 -32.05 28.21
CA ALA A 10 -4.51 -30.85 28.38
C ALA A 10 -4.17 -30.17 27.04
N ALA A 11 -3.97 -30.95 25.98
CA ALA A 11 -3.74 -30.43 24.63
C ALA A 11 -5.00 -29.79 24.01
N LEU A 12 -6.18 -30.35 24.30
CA LEU A 12 -7.46 -29.84 23.80
C LEU A 12 -7.83 -28.48 24.43
N LEU A 13 -7.54 -28.31 25.73
CA LEU A 13 -7.75 -27.04 26.43
C LEU A 13 -6.81 -25.93 25.93
N PHE A 14 -5.59 -26.27 25.50
CA PHE A 14 -4.63 -25.28 25.00
C PHE A 14 -5.03 -24.73 23.62
N LEU A 15 -5.65 -25.55 22.76
CA LEU A 15 -6.15 -25.12 21.44
C LEU A 15 -7.37 -24.18 21.54
N LEU A 16 -8.20 -24.33 22.58
CA LEU A 16 -9.36 -23.46 22.83
C LEU A 16 -8.99 -22.10 23.43
N ALA A 17 -7.79 -21.94 23.99
CA ALA A 17 -7.33 -20.69 24.60
C ALA A 17 -6.72 -19.70 23.59
N CYS A 18 -6.51 -20.10 22.33
CA CYS A 18 -6.12 -19.19 21.26
C CYS A 18 -7.32 -18.36 20.82
N GLY A 19 -7.55 -17.23 21.50
CA GLY A 19 -8.52 -16.23 21.07
C GLY A 19 -8.29 -15.82 19.61
N GLY A 20 -9.37 -15.68 18.85
CA GLY A 20 -9.31 -15.31 17.43
C GLY A 20 -8.47 -14.05 17.22
N ALA A 21 -7.45 -14.15 16.36
CA ALA A 21 -6.67 -12.98 15.96
C ALA A 21 -7.59 -12.00 15.22
N GLY A 22 -7.72 -10.78 15.74
CA GLY A 22 -8.43 -9.71 15.04
C GLY A 22 -7.74 -9.43 13.70
N ALA A 23 -8.45 -9.65 12.60
CA ALA A 23 -7.97 -9.26 11.29
C ALA A 23 -7.84 -7.72 11.24
N GLN A 24 -6.78 -7.22 10.60
CA GLN A 24 -6.68 -5.80 10.31
C GLN A 24 -7.81 -5.41 9.37
N ASP A 25 -8.52 -4.32 9.70
CA ASP A 25 -9.51 -3.75 8.79
C ASP A 25 -8.86 -3.50 7.42
N ILE A 26 -9.55 -3.91 6.36
CA ILE A 26 -9.13 -3.65 4.99
C ILE A 26 -9.06 -2.12 4.83
N GLY A 27 -7.86 -1.57 4.69
CA GLY A 27 -7.66 -0.14 4.51
C GLY A 27 -8.52 0.37 3.35
N ALA A 28 -9.29 1.42 3.59
CA ALA A 28 -10.36 1.88 2.69
C ALA A 28 -9.91 2.01 1.24
N LEU A 29 -10.51 1.22 0.33
CA LEU A 29 -10.29 1.31 -1.13
C LEU A 29 -10.65 2.69 -1.68
N ASN A 30 -11.50 3.43 -0.96
CA ASN A 30 -11.92 4.79 -1.28
C ASN A 30 -11.51 5.73 -0.14
N PRO A 31 -10.28 6.27 -0.14
CA PRO A 31 -9.85 7.20 0.89
C PRO A 31 -10.66 8.50 0.83
N LYS A 32 -11.00 9.04 2.00
CA LYS A 32 -11.64 10.36 2.11
C LYS A 32 -10.73 11.43 1.48
N PRO A 33 -11.25 12.32 0.62
CA PRO A 33 -10.47 13.43 0.07
C PRO A 33 -9.86 14.30 1.18
N LEU A 34 -8.61 14.71 0.97
CA LEU A 34 -7.91 15.61 1.89
C LEU A 34 -8.59 17.01 1.87
N PRO A 35 -8.62 17.74 3.01
CA PRO A 35 -9.23 19.07 3.08
C PRO A 35 -8.49 20.06 2.17
N PRO A 36 -9.16 21.01 1.49
CA PRO A 36 -8.53 21.96 0.58
C PRO A 36 -7.32 22.69 1.19
N LEU A 37 -6.31 23.00 0.39
CA LEU A 37 -5.19 23.84 0.82
C LEU A 37 -5.63 25.29 0.87
N ALA A 38 -5.17 26.04 1.87
CA ALA A 38 -5.47 27.47 2.00
C ALA A 38 -4.81 28.28 0.87
N ASN A 39 -3.52 28.04 0.61
CA ASN A 39 -2.74 28.71 -0.43
C ASN A 39 -1.96 27.66 -1.25
N PRO A 40 -2.53 27.09 -2.32
CA PRO A 40 -1.88 26.00 -3.07
C PRO A 40 -0.61 26.41 -3.82
N ASP A 41 -0.47 27.69 -4.16
CA ASP A 41 0.67 28.22 -4.94
C ASP A 41 1.77 28.80 -4.04
N ASP A 42 1.64 28.69 -2.72
CA ASP A 42 2.66 29.14 -1.78
C ASP A 42 3.94 28.26 -1.91
N PRO A 43 5.11 28.85 -2.22
CA PRO A 43 6.37 28.11 -2.35
C PRO A 43 6.79 27.35 -1.09
N SER A 44 6.28 27.74 0.08
CA SER A 44 6.54 27.05 1.35
C SER A 44 5.67 25.81 1.56
N THR A 45 4.68 25.56 0.68
CA THR A 45 3.81 24.38 0.76
C THR A 45 4.63 23.11 0.58
N PRO A 46 4.62 22.17 1.56
CA PRO A 46 5.36 20.93 1.43
C PRO A 46 4.89 20.10 0.24
N ALA A 47 5.83 19.56 -0.55
CA ALA A 47 5.52 18.74 -1.72
C ALA A 47 4.57 17.56 -1.43
N LYS A 48 4.65 16.97 -0.22
CA LYS A 48 3.74 15.90 0.22
C LYS A 48 2.27 16.31 0.16
N GLU A 49 1.95 17.58 0.44
CA GLU A 49 0.58 18.09 0.40
C GLU A 49 0.08 18.18 -1.04
N LEU A 50 0.94 18.62 -1.96
CA LEU A 50 0.60 18.75 -3.38
C LEU A 50 0.46 17.38 -4.05
N PHE A 51 1.41 16.46 -3.80
CA PHE A 51 1.44 15.15 -4.44
C PHE A 51 0.44 14.14 -3.84
N ALA A 52 0.19 14.15 -2.52
CA ALA A 52 -0.75 13.21 -1.90
C ALA A 52 -2.20 13.39 -2.39
N ARG A 53 -2.51 14.55 -2.97
CA ARG A 53 -3.84 14.88 -3.51
C ARG A 53 -4.02 14.48 -4.97
N LYS A 54 -2.95 14.09 -5.67
CA LYS A 54 -3.02 13.65 -7.07
C LYS A 54 -3.40 12.17 -7.10
N SER A 55 -4.56 11.87 -7.67
CA SER A 55 -5.05 10.50 -7.84
C SER A 55 -4.64 9.86 -9.17
N ALA A 56 -4.21 10.68 -10.13
CA ALA A 56 -3.80 10.26 -11.46
C ALA A 56 -2.41 10.83 -11.80
N PRO A 57 -1.67 10.18 -12.70
CA PRO A 57 -0.42 10.71 -13.23
C PRO A 57 -0.66 12.03 -13.97
N ALA A 58 0.38 12.86 -14.06
CA ALA A 58 0.33 14.07 -14.88
C ALA A 58 0.11 13.68 -16.36
N ALA A 59 -0.84 14.36 -17.03
CA ALA A 59 -1.19 14.14 -18.44
C ALA A 59 -0.12 14.72 -19.38
N MET A 60 1.05 14.08 -19.39
CA MET A 60 2.23 14.49 -20.15
C MET A 60 3.09 13.27 -20.47
N GLN A 61 4.12 13.45 -21.28
CA GLN A 61 5.04 12.37 -21.62
C GLN A 61 5.77 11.83 -20.38
N PRO A 62 6.04 10.51 -20.32
CA PRO A 62 6.76 9.89 -19.22
C PRO A 62 8.14 10.51 -19.02
N ARG A 63 8.41 11.06 -17.84
CA ARG A 63 9.73 11.61 -17.47
C ARG A 63 9.99 11.47 -15.98
N THR A 64 11.20 11.02 -15.63
CA THR A 64 11.74 11.12 -14.27
C THR A 64 12.45 12.47 -14.12
N ILE A 65 12.07 13.25 -13.12
CA ILE A 65 12.59 14.61 -12.92
C ILE A 65 13.27 14.66 -11.55
N GLY A 66 14.54 15.03 -11.51
CA GLY A 66 15.33 15.09 -10.26
C GLY A 66 15.96 13.76 -9.88
N PHE A 67 16.32 13.61 -8.60
CA PHE A 67 16.98 12.42 -8.05
C PHE A 67 15.99 11.54 -7.30
N TYR A 68 16.33 10.25 -7.09
CA TYR A 68 15.44 9.25 -6.47
C TYR A 68 14.80 9.72 -5.15
N SER A 69 15.57 10.35 -4.26
CA SER A 69 15.10 10.85 -2.97
C SER A 69 14.51 12.27 -3.01
N HIS A 70 14.61 12.96 -4.15
CA HIS A 70 14.19 14.34 -4.30
C HIS A 70 13.82 14.65 -5.76
N GLY A 71 12.69 14.08 -6.20
CA GLY A 71 12.24 14.16 -7.58
C GLY A 71 10.73 13.94 -7.73
N CYS A 72 10.27 13.96 -8.98
CA CYS A 72 8.89 13.69 -9.36
C CYS A 72 8.81 12.84 -10.63
N LEU A 73 7.62 12.27 -10.86
CA LEU A 73 7.31 11.44 -12.02
C LEU A 73 6.18 12.09 -12.82
N ALA A 74 6.48 12.40 -14.07
CA ALA A 74 5.53 12.80 -15.10
C ALA A 74 5.10 11.59 -15.92
N GLY A 75 3.84 11.53 -16.38
CA GLY A 75 3.36 10.48 -17.29
C GLY A 75 3.53 9.05 -16.78
N GLY A 76 3.49 8.84 -15.46
CA GLY A 76 3.59 7.51 -14.87
C GLY A 76 2.44 6.60 -15.32
N VAL A 77 2.72 5.30 -15.44
CA VAL A 77 1.72 4.27 -15.77
C VAL A 77 1.46 3.40 -14.55
N ALA A 78 0.24 2.88 -14.44
CA ALA A 78 -0.12 1.99 -13.35
C ALA A 78 0.52 0.62 -13.56
N LEU A 79 1.12 0.06 -12.51
CA LEU A 79 1.49 -1.34 -12.47
C LEU A 79 0.21 -2.20 -12.49
N PRO A 80 0.13 -3.24 -13.34
CA PRO A 80 -0.99 -4.19 -13.30
C PRO A 80 -1.18 -4.76 -11.89
N VAL A 81 -2.43 -4.83 -11.45
CA VAL A 81 -2.76 -5.27 -10.08
C VAL A 81 -2.26 -6.69 -9.79
N ASN A 82 -2.33 -7.57 -10.79
CA ASN A 82 -1.82 -8.93 -10.74
C ASN A 82 -0.87 -9.16 -11.91
N GLY A 83 0.20 -9.90 -11.67
CA GLY A 83 1.08 -10.43 -12.71
C GLY A 83 1.35 -11.92 -12.50
N PRO A 84 2.19 -12.53 -13.35
CA PRO A 84 2.46 -13.98 -13.32
C PRO A 84 3.02 -14.47 -11.98
N ALA A 85 3.81 -13.63 -11.30
CA ALA A 85 4.50 -13.98 -10.05
C ALA A 85 4.34 -12.91 -8.95
N TRP A 86 3.44 -11.94 -9.11
CA TRP A 86 3.26 -10.85 -8.16
C TRP A 86 1.82 -10.35 -8.07
N GLN A 87 1.55 -9.66 -6.96
CA GLN A 87 0.31 -8.95 -6.71
C GLN A 87 0.61 -7.63 -6.01
N VAL A 88 -0.14 -6.58 -6.36
CA VAL A 88 -0.01 -5.26 -5.73
C VAL A 88 -0.65 -5.26 -4.35
N MET A 89 0.11 -4.88 -3.34
CA MET A 89 -0.39 -4.75 -1.97
C MET A 89 -0.93 -3.34 -1.69
N ARG A 90 -1.96 -3.27 -0.82
CA ARG A 90 -2.53 -2.01 -0.30
C ARG A 90 -2.94 -1.04 -1.42
N LEU A 91 -3.77 -1.52 -2.35
CA LEU A 91 -4.32 -0.76 -3.48
C LEU A 91 -4.97 0.56 -3.06
N SER A 92 -5.57 0.60 -1.88
CA SER A 92 -6.15 1.82 -1.27
C SER A 92 -5.19 3.01 -1.18
N ARG A 93 -3.87 2.77 -1.16
CA ARG A 93 -2.88 3.85 -1.10
C ARG A 93 -2.65 4.55 -2.45
N ASN A 94 -3.09 3.96 -3.56
CA ASN A 94 -2.87 4.49 -4.91
C ASN A 94 -1.38 4.80 -5.21
N ARG A 95 -0.48 3.88 -4.83
CA ARG A 95 0.99 4.02 -4.96
C ARG A 95 1.62 2.98 -5.89
N ASN A 96 0.84 2.44 -6.83
CA ASN A 96 1.28 1.46 -7.82
C ASN A 96 1.53 2.13 -9.18
N TRP A 97 2.22 3.28 -9.19
CA TRP A 97 2.55 4.03 -10.41
C TRP A 97 4.07 4.02 -10.62
N GLY A 98 4.50 3.92 -11.87
CA GLY A 98 5.92 3.88 -12.22
C GLY A 98 6.21 4.43 -13.61
N HIS A 99 7.49 4.61 -13.91
CA HIS A 99 7.94 4.92 -15.28
C HIS A 99 7.69 3.70 -16.19
N PRO A 100 7.28 3.86 -17.46
CA PRO A 100 7.04 2.72 -18.35
C PRO A 100 8.21 1.71 -18.41
N GLU A 101 9.45 2.21 -18.53
CA GLU A 101 10.66 1.38 -18.49
C GLU A 101 10.80 0.56 -17.20
N LEU A 102 10.42 1.12 -16.04
CA LEU A 102 10.44 0.37 -14.76
C LEU A 102 9.43 -0.77 -14.79
N ILE A 103 8.23 -0.49 -15.29
CA ILE A 103 7.15 -1.47 -15.35
C ILE A 103 7.50 -2.60 -16.33
N ALA A 104 8.24 -2.31 -17.40
CA ALA A 104 8.71 -3.31 -18.37
C ALA A 104 9.75 -4.31 -17.80
N LEU A 105 10.34 -4.03 -16.63
CA LEU A 105 11.30 -4.93 -15.97
C LEU A 105 10.64 -6.00 -15.09
N LEU A 106 9.32 -5.90 -14.86
CA LEU A 106 8.56 -6.78 -13.97
C LEU A 106 7.93 -7.91 -14.79
#